data_AF-Q23UI8-F1
#
_entry.id   AF-Q23UI8-F1
#
_cell.length_a   1.000
_cell.length_b   1.000
_cell.length_c   1.000
_cell.angle_alpha   90.00
_cell.angle_beta   90.00
_cell.angle_gamma   90.00
#
_symmetry.space_group_name_H-M   'P 1'
#
loop_
_entity.id
_entity.type
_entity.pdbx_description
1 polymer ?
#
loop_
_entity_poly.entity_id
_entity_poly.type
_entity_poly.pdbx_seq_one_letter_code
_entity_poly.pdbx_strand_id
1 'polypeptide(L)'
;MRFFAFALIALIAISCVSAQSQADLDKFKDYMDCIKKVKEPCQTTDKDCLAEQDKIEECSQKCKDDNASSQSDALSCVKKCTSTNKDVQTWYDATIACLSSSMTSFVLTFAIAIFALLF
;
A
#
# COMPACT_ATOMS: atom_id res chain seq x y z
N MET A 1 2.15 -5.27 42.78
CA MET A 1 1.93 -4.20 41.78
C MET A 1 2.68 -4.41 40.46
N ARG A 2 3.90 -4.97 40.44
CA ARG A 2 4.66 -5.22 39.19
C ARG A 2 3.99 -6.21 38.21
N PHE A 3 3.39 -7.30 38.71
CA PHE A 3 2.71 -8.29 37.86
C PHE A 3 1.48 -7.73 37.11
N PHE A 4 0.73 -6.82 37.74
CA PHE A 4 -0.41 -6.16 37.09
C PHE A 4 0.04 -5.21 35.97
N ALA A 5 1.17 -4.51 36.17
CA ALA A 5 1.76 -3.67 35.13
C ALA A 5 2.21 -4.48 33.91
N PHE A 6 2.85 -5.65 34.11
CA PHE A 6 3.23 -6.52 33.00
C PHE A 6 2.03 -7.10 32.24
N ALA A 7 0.94 -7.45 32.95
CA ALA A 7 -0.29 -7.91 32.31
C ALA A 7 -0.95 -6.82 31.45
N LEU A 8 -0.97 -5.57 31.93
CA LEU A 8 -1.51 -4.42 31.17
C LEU A 8 -0.68 -4.12 29.93
N ILE A 9 0.66 -4.15 30.02
CA ILE A 9 1.54 -3.95 28.86
C ILE A 9 1.33 -5.05 27.81
N ALA A 10 1.18 -6.30 28.23
CA ALA A 10 0.91 -7.41 27.33
C ALA A 10 -0.44 -7.24 26.59
N LEU A 11 -1.49 -6.81 27.31
CA LEU A 11 -2.81 -6.53 26.70
C LEU A 11 -2.74 -5.36 25.71
N ILE A 12 -2.01 -4.29 26.05
CA ILE A 12 -1.79 -3.15 25.15
C ILE A 12 -1.06 -3.61 23.89
N ALA A 13 0.03 -4.38 24.04
CA ALA A 13 0.78 -4.90 22.90
C ALA A 13 -0.08 -5.75 21.96
N ILE A 14 -0.89 -6.66 22.51
CA ILE A 14 -1.82 -7.50 21.72
C ILE A 14 -2.86 -6.63 21.02
N SER A 15 -3.45 -5.66 21.73
CA SER A 15 -4.45 -4.76 21.15
C SER A 15 -3.90 -3.88 20.03
N CYS A 16 -2.67 -3.36 20.18
CA CYS A 16 -1.99 -2.59 19.15
C CYS A 16 -1.72 -3.43 17.89
N VAL A 17 -1.23 -4.66 18.05
CA VAL A 17 -1.00 -5.57 16.91
C VAL A 17 -2.33 -5.89 16.21
N SER A 18 -3.40 -6.14 16.97
CA SER A 18 -4.72 -6.41 16.37
C SER A 18 -5.28 -5.18 15.62
N ALA A 19 -5.15 -3.98 16.18
CA ALA A 19 -5.60 -2.74 15.53
C ALA A 19 -4.80 -2.44 14.25
N GLN A 20 -3.49 -2.68 14.27
CA GLN A 20 -2.65 -2.56 13.08
C GLN A 20 -3.08 -3.57 12.01
N SER A 21 -3.29 -4.84 12.38
CA SER A 21 -3.72 -5.88 11.45
C SER A 21 -5.07 -5.57 10.80
N GLN A 22 -6.00 -4.95 11.53
CA GLN A 22 -7.31 -4.61 11.00
C GLN A 22 -7.25 -3.42 10.05
N ALA A 23 -6.47 -2.39 10.36
CA ALA A 23 -6.27 -1.27 9.46
C ALA A 23 -5.51 -1.65 8.18
N ASP A 24 -4.59 -2.62 8.25
CA ASP A 24 -3.93 -3.16 7.06
C ASP A 24 -4.92 -3.91 6.16
N LEU A 25 -5.85 -4.67 6.76
CA LEU A 25 -6.96 -5.31 6.03
C LEU A 25 -7.91 -4.29 5.39
N ASP A 26 -8.26 -3.23 6.12
CA ASP A 26 -9.11 -2.15 5.60
C ASP A 26 -8.44 -1.43 4.43
N LYS A 27 -7.14 -1.12 4.54
CA LYS A 27 -6.34 -0.55 3.44
C LYS A 27 -6.30 -1.45 2.21
N PHE A 28 -6.12 -2.76 2.41
CA PHE A 28 -6.15 -3.72 1.32
C PHE A 28 -7.53 -3.77 0.65
N LYS A 29 -8.60 -3.75 1.44
CA LYS A 29 -9.98 -3.72 0.95
C LYS A 29 -10.26 -2.46 0.12
N ASP A 30 -9.87 -1.29 0.62
CA ASP A 30 -10.05 -0.01 -0.08
C ASP A 30 -9.28 0.02 -1.40
N TYR A 31 -8.04 -0.49 -1.41
CA TYR A 31 -7.24 -0.66 -2.61
C TYR A 31 -7.97 -1.57 -3.63
N MET A 32 -8.42 -2.75 -3.22
CA MET A 32 -9.12 -3.69 -4.11
C MET A 32 -10.43 -3.10 -4.64
N ASP A 33 -11.19 -2.39 -3.81
CA ASP A 33 -12.45 -1.77 -4.22
C ASP A 33 -12.23 -0.57 -5.16
N CYS A 34 -11.07 0.08 -5.10
CA CYS A 34 -10.63 1.07 -6.07
C CYS A 34 -10.21 0.44 -7.40
N ILE A 35 -9.35 -0.58 -7.37
CA ILE A 35 -8.84 -1.27 -8.58
C ILE A 35 -9.96 -1.93 -9.39
N LYS A 36 -10.98 -2.51 -8.75
CA LYS A 36 -12.15 -3.08 -9.45
C LYS A 36 -12.89 -2.07 -10.34
N LYS A 37 -12.75 -0.77 -10.06
CA LYS A 37 -13.38 0.30 -10.85
C LYS A 37 -12.49 0.78 -11.99
N VAL A 38 -11.20 0.41 -11.97
CA VAL A 38 -10.26 0.69 -13.05
C VAL A 38 -10.52 -0.34 -14.15
N LYS A 39 -10.86 0.14 -15.35
CA LYS A 39 -11.15 -0.70 -16.50
C LYS A 39 -9.84 -1.22 -17.12
N GLU A 40 -9.79 -2.49 -17.46
CA GLU A 40 -8.66 -3.07 -18.20
C GLU A 40 -8.34 -2.26 -19.47
N PRO A 41 -7.05 -1.94 -19.73
CA PRO A 41 -6.66 -1.05 -20.82
C PRO A 41 -6.70 -1.75 -22.17
N CYS A 42 -6.39 -3.04 -22.20
CA CYS A 42 -6.12 -3.78 -23.43
C CYS A 42 -7.22 -4.79 -23.77
N GLN A 43 -7.52 -4.90 -25.06
CA GLN A 43 -8.25 -6.06 -25.57
C GLN A 43 -7.27 -7.22 -25.77
N THR A 44 -7.73 -8.46 -25.60
CA THR A 44 -6.89 -9.65 -25.74
C THR A 44 -6.25 -9.83 -27.11
N THR A 45 -6.76 -9.15 -28.14
CA THR A 45 -6.24 -9.17 -29.50
C THR A 45 -5.26 -8.05 -29.80
N ASP A 46 -5.17 -7.04 -28.94
CA ASP A 46 -4.29 -5.88 -29.12
C ASP A 46 -2.91 -6.16 -28.53
N LYS A 47 -2.04 -6.74 -29.37
CA LYS A 47 -0.68 -7.14 -28.97
C LYS A 47 0.21 -5.96 -28.58
N ASP A 48 0.03 -4.81 -29.21
CA ASP A 48 0.85 -3.64 -28.93
C ASP A 48 0.47 -3.04 -27.58
N CYS A 49 -0.83 -3.00 -27.26
CA CYS A 49 -1.29 -2.63 -25.93
C CYS A 49 -0.78 -3.60 -24.85
N LEU A 50 -0.92 -4.90 -25.06
CA LEU A 50 -0.46 -5.92 -24.11
C LEU A 50 1.04 -5.82 -23.86
N ALA A 51 1.85 -5.64 -24.91
CA ALA A 51 3.30 -5.48 -24.76
C ALA A 51 3.67 -4.21 -23.95
N GLU A 52 2.89 -3.14 -24.07
CA GLU A 52 3.09 -1.93 -23.27
C GLU A 52 2.63 -2.10 -21.81
N GLN A 53 1.55 -2.87 -21.59
CA GLN A 53 1.10 -3.25 -20.25
C GLN A 53 2.18 -4.10 -19.55
N ASP A 54 2.72 -5.11 -20.22
CA ASP A 54 3.79 -5.96 -19.68
C ASP A 54 5.04 -5.13 -19.29
N LYS A 55 5.44 -4.15 -20.10
CA LYS A 55 6.56 -3.24 -19.77
C LYS A 55 6.32 -2.45 -18.49
N ILE A 56 5.10 -1.96 -18.29
CA ILE A 56 4.72 -1.24 -17.06
C ILE A 56 4.79 -2.18 -15.86
N GLU A 57 4.30 -3.41 -16.00
CA GLU A 57 4.32 -4.42 -14.94
C GLU A 57 5.75 -4.82 -14.57
N GLU A 58 6.61 -5.07 -15.56
CA GLU A 58 8.03 -5.35 -15.36
C GLU A 58 8.74 -4.19 -14.67
N CYS A 59 8.50 -2.95 -15.11
CA CYS A 59 9.06 -1.76 -14.47
C CYS A 59 8.60 -1.64 -13.00
N SER A 60 7.31 -1.85 -12.75
CA SER A 60 6.73 -1.79 -11.41
C SER A 60 7.31 -2.86 -10.49
N GLN A 61 7.48 -4.08 -11.02
CA GLN A 61 8.06 -5.19 -10.27
C GLN A 61 9.53 -4.93 -9.96
N LYS A 62 10.31 -4.48 -10.94
CA LYS A 62 11.70 -4.09 -10.73
C LYS A 62 11.84 -3.00 -9.67
N CYS A 63 10.96 -2.00 -9.67
CA CYS A 63 10.95 -0.97 -8.63
C CYS A 63 10.69 -1.53 -7.23
N LYS A 64 9.82 -2.54 -7.09
CA LYS A 64 9.58 -3.20 -5.81
C LYS A 64 10.79 -4.01 -5.37
N ASP A 65 11.41 -4.75 -6.28
CA ASP A 65 12.55 -5.62 -5.98
C ASP A 65 13.80 -4.80 -5.62
N ASP A 66 14.10 -3.76 -6.39
CA ASP A 66 15.25 -2.87 -6.16
C ASP A 66 15.09 -2.02 -4.88
N ASN A 67 13.85 -1.82 -4.40
CA ASN A 67 13.52 -1.02 -3.22
C ASN A 67 12.78 -1.82 -2.14
N ALA A 68 13.05 -3.13 -2.04
CA ALA A 68 12.32 -4.04 -1.14
C ALA A 68 12.33 -3.64 0.34
N SER A 69 13.33 -2.85 0.76
CA SER A 69 13.49 -2.34 2.13
C SER A 69 12.71 -1.06 2.42
N SER A 70 12.16 -0.37 1.40
CA SER A 70 11.52 0.93 1.55
C SER A 70 10.30 1.05 0.65
N GLN A 71 9.12 1.00 1.27
CA GLN A 71 7.85 1.19 0.57
C GLN A 71 7.75 2.57 -0.09
N SER A 72 8.31 3.61 0.53
CA SER A 72 8.31 4.98 -0.01
C SER A 72 9.16 5.08 -1.28
N ASP A 73 10.34 4.44 -1.30
CA ASP A 73 11.24 4.46 -2.45
C ASP A 73 10.69 3.60 -3.58
N ALA A 74 10.13 2.42 -3.24
CA ALA A 74 9.40 1.59 -4.20
C ALA A 74 8.27 2.38 -4.87
N LEU A 75 7.42 3.07 -4.11
CA LEU A 75 6.33 3.87 -4.68
C LEU A 75 6.85 5.02 -5.54
N SER A 76 7.91 5.70 -5.09
CA SER A 76 8.52 6.81 -5.83
C SER A 76 9.16 6.35 -7.14
N CYS A 77 9.68 5.12 -7.19
CA CYS A 77 10.17 4.47 -8.39
C CYS A 77 9.03 4.07 -9.32
N VAL A 78 8.02 3.37 -8.81
CA VAL A 78 6.84 2.91 -9.55
C VAL A 78 6.16 4.09 -10.27
N LYS A 79 6.02 5.26 -9.62
CA LYS A 79 5.48 6.48 -10.24
C LYS A 79 6.24 7.00 -11.48
N LYS A 80 7.47 6.53 -11.72
CA LYS A 80 8.28 6.90 -12.89
C LYS A 80 8.13 5.92 -14.05
N CYS A 81 7.51 4.77 -13.83
CA CYS A 81 7.16 3.86 -14.92
C CYS A 81 6.13 4.54 -15.82
N THR A 82 6.38 4.52 -17.12
CA THR A 82 5.53 5.17 -18.13
C THR A 82 5.37 4.26 -19.33
N SER A 83 4.21 4.37 -19.98
CA SER A 83 3.88 3.67 -21.21
C SER A 83 3.74 4.67 -22.35
N THR A 84 4.09 4.24 -23.55
CA THR A 84 3.84 5.00 -24.78
C THR A 84 2.40 4.85 -25.27
N ASN A 85 1.69 3.82 -24.80
CA ASN A 85 0.27 3.62 -25.05
C ASN A 85 -0.57 4.43 -24.04
N LYS A 86 -1.44 5.30 -24.55
CA LYS A 86 -2.25 6.22 -23.73
C LYS A 86 -3.26 5.49 -22.85
N ASP A 87 -3.84 4.39 -23.31
CA ASP A 87 -4.82 3.63 -22.56
C ASP A 87 -4.16 2.89 -21.41
N VAL A 88 -3.00 2.28 -21.67
CA VAL A 88 -2.15 1.67 -20.62
C VAL A 88 -1.68 2.71 -19.62
N GLN A 89 -1.20 3.87 -20.08
CA GLN A 89 -0.78 4.96 -19.18
C GLN A 89 -1.93 5.43 -18.29
N THR A 90 -3.13 5.62 -18.87
CA THR A 90 -4.32 6.06 -18.11
C THR A 90 -4.74 5.03 -17.07
N TRP A 91 -4.76 3.75 -17.44
CA TRP A 91 -5.02 2.64 -16.51
C TRP A 91 -3.99 2.58 -15.38
N TYR A 92 -2.71 2.78 -15.72
CA TYR A 92 -1.63 2.75 -14.76
C TYR A 92 -1.72 3.91 -13.78
N ASP A 93 -1.92 5.14 -14.27
CA ASP A 93 -2.08 6.33 -13.42
C ASP A 93 -3.27 6.18 -12.45
N ALA A 94 -4.38 5.60 -12.92
CA ALA A 94 -5.53 5.28 -12.07
C ALA A 94 -5.19 4.23 -11.00
N THR A 95 -4.42 3.20 -11.37
CA THR A 95 -3.92 2.17 -10.45
C THR A 95 -3.01 2.76 -9.37
N ILE A 96 -2.12 3.69 -9.75
CA ILE A 96 -1.25 4.41 -8.80
C ILE A 96 -2.05 5.34 -7.90
N ALA A 97 -3.09 6.00 -8.41
CA ALA A 97 -3.97 6.83 -7.60
C ALA A 97 -4.65 5.98 -6.50
N CYS A 98 -5.15 4.79 -6.84
CA CYS A 98 -5.70 3.83 -5.87
C CYS A 98 -4.70 3.46 -4.79
N LEU A 99 -3.44 3.18 -5.17
CA LEU A 99 -2.38 2.82 -4.23
C LEU A 99 -1.98 3.97 -3.29
N SER A 100 -2.00 5.21 -3.80
CA SER A 100 -1.65 6.39 -3.00
C SER A 100 -2.72 6.76 -1.97
N SER A 101 -3.99 6.49 -2.26
CA SER A 101 -5.10 6.75 -1.34
C SER A 101 -5.09 5.85 -0.11
N SER A 102 -4.55 4.63 -0.22
CA SER A 102 -4.49 3.67 0.89
C SER A 102 -3.32 3.90 1.87
N MET A 103 -2.39 4.83 1.61
CA MET A 103 -1.20 5.04 2.47
C MET A 103 -1.43 5.96 3.67
N THR A 104 -2.61 6.59 3.81
CA THR A 104 -2.86 7.46 4.96
C THR A 104 -3.04 6.65 6.26
N SER A 105 -2.41 7.12 7.34
CA SER A 105 -2.54 6.71 8.75
C SER A 105 -1.62 5.60 9.28
N PHE A 106 -0.74 5.99 10.24
CA PHE A 106 -0.45 5.32 11.52
C PHE A 106 0.50 6.14 12.44
N VAL A 107 0.18 7.41 12.74
CA VAL A 107 1.01 8.23 13.67
C VAL A 107 0.38 8.35 15.08
N LEU A 108 -0.88 7.98 15.26
CA LEU A 108 -1.64 8.33 16.48
C LEU A 108 -1.47 7.35 17.66
N THR A 109 -1.01 6.12 17.46
CA THR A 109 -0.95 5.11 18.54
C THR A 109 0.22 5.29 19.49
N PHE A 110 1.35 5.87 19.05
CA PHE A 110 2.52 6.07 19.91
C PHE A 110 2.34 7.19 20.95
N ALA A 111 1.51 8.21 20.65
CA ALA A 111 1.32 9.35 21.55
C ALA A 111 0.56 8.98 22.84
N ILE A 112 -0.38 8.03 22.76
CA ILE A 112 -1.23 7.63 23.91
C ILE A 112 -0.45 6.74 24.88
N ALA A 113 0.43 5.87 24.37
CA ALA A 113 1.25 4.98 25.19
C ALA A 113 2.29 5.74 26.04
N ILE A 114 2.83 6.84 25.51
CA ILE A 114 3.79 7.69 26.25
C ILE A 114 3.07 8.46 27.37
N PHE A 115 1.84 8.91 27.15
CA PHE A 115 1.06 9.63 28.17
C PHE A 115 0.72 8.73 29.37
N ALA A 116 0.40 7.45 29.13
CA ALA A 116 0.10 6.49 30.20
C ALA A 116 1.33 5.97 30.97
N LEU A 117 2.55 6.28 30.50
CA LEU A 117 3.80 5.96 31.20
C LEU A 117 4.36 7.14 31.99
N LEU A 118 3.94 8.36 31.64
CA LEU A 118 4.37 9.60 32.29
C LEU A 118 3.42 10.08 33.41
N PHE A 119 2.20 9.54 33.46
CA PHE A 119 1.17 9.81 34.47
C PHE A 119 0.62 8.51 35.05
#